data_AF-A0A5N6WHN9-F1
#
_entry.id   AF-A0A5N6WHN9-F1
#
_cell.length_a   1.000
_cell.length_b   1.000
_cell.length_c   1.000
_cell.angle_alpha   90.00
_cell.angle_beta   90.00
_cell.angle_gamma   90.00
#
_symmetry.space_group_name_H-M   'P 1'
#
loop_
_entity.id
_entity.type
_entity.pdbx_description
1 polymer ?
#
loop_
_entity_poly.entity_id
_entity_poly.type
_entity_poly.pdbx_seq_one_letter_code
_entity_poly.pdbx_strand_id
1 'polypeptide(L)'
;MPVDRRQAAVFAGAFALRLLLLVLFPSLPDLLTGRVEVSTPVTSFKRLQEGLFLYTRNVSPYDGGVFHQAPLLLPIFALLPNAREFPLPTALFYSLIDLINANALITISDSGQAVSGRLFSALRKHIRWDGVSVAAWFLFNPFTIATCLGRSTSVFTTTGILYALSSAVSGNSLNAMLSLGFASYLSIYPALLFIPLVLLCYDRRAQGPKPPSGVAIFAIQHMAVFLLSIAGLLGISCLVVGDFSQFISATYGFQLLVPDLTPNVGLWWYFFIEMFDSFREFFLGVFWLHLAAYVGGLTVRLRRQPLFVITSLLGIFAVFKPYPSISDASLYFALLPLYRHLFPRKYEDLLDDDVH
;
A
#
# COMPACT_ATOMS: atom_id res chain seq x y z
N MET A 1 19.44 23.24 3.47
CA MET A 1 18.43 23.41 2.39
C MET A 1 17.31 24.27 2.95
N PRO A 2 16.84 25.32 2.27
CA PRO A 2 15.70 26.08 2.75
C PRO A 2 14.49 25.14 2.82
N VAL A 3 13.85 25.04 3.98
CA VAL A 3 12.60 24.29 4.14
C VAL A 3 11.59 24.93 3.19
N ASP A 4 11.04 24.14 2.26
CA ASP A 4 9.96 24.62 1.41
C ASP A 4 8.76 24.95 2.32
N ARG A 5 8.48 26.24 2.45
CA ARG A 5 7.43 26.77 3.32
C ARG A 5 6.07 26.18 2.96
N ARG A 6 5.83 25.88 1.67
CA ARG A 6 4.57 25.28 1.20
C ARG A 6 4.46 23.83 1.65
N GLN A 7 5.52 23.04 1.48
CA GLN A 7 5.54 21.65 1.96
C GLN A 7 5.34 21.58 3.47
N ALA A 8 6.05 22.43 4.23
CA ALA A 8 5.91 22.49 5.68
C ALA A 8 4.47 22.85 6.10
N ALA A 9 3.85 23.83 5.45
CA ALA A 9 2.47 24.23 5.74
C ALA A 9 1.45 23.10 5.45
N VAL A 10 1.60 22.39 4.33
CA VAL A 10 0.73 21.25 3.98
C VAL A 10 0.87 20.12 5.01
N PHE A 11 2.10 19.77 5.39
CA PHE A 11 2.37 18.69 6.34
C PHE A 11 1.88 19.06 7.74
N ALA A 12 2.16 20.28 8.20
CA ALA A 12 1.70 20.78 9.48
C ALA A 12 0.15 20.86 9.53
N GLY A 13 -0.49 21.35 8.47
CA GLY A 13 -1.95 21.42 8.38
C GLY A 13 -2.61 20.05 8.42
N ALA A 14 -2.07 19.08 7.66
CA ALA A 14 -2.56 17.71 7.65
C ALA A 14 -2.40 17.00 9.00
N PHE A 15 -1.28 17.22 9.68
CA PHE A 15 -1.00 16.67 11.01
C PHE A 15 -1.91 17.31 12.07
N ALA A 16 -2.01 18.64 12.07
CA ALA A 16 -2.88 19.38 12.97
C ALA A 16 -4.35 18.98 12.79
N LEU A 17 -4.81 18.76 11.55
CA LEU A 17 -6.16 18.29 11.28
C LEU A 17 -6.45 16.94 11.95
N ARG A 18 -5.54 15.96 11.85
CA ARG A 18 -5.71 14.63 12.48
C ARG A 18 -5.81 14.75 14.00
N LEU A 19 -4.95 15.57 14.61
CA LEU A 19 -5.00 15.81 16.05
C LEU A 19 -6.26 16.57 16.48
N LEU A 20 -6.66 17.58 15.71
CA LEU A 20 -7.88 18.34 15.96
C LEU A 20 -9.10 17.43 15.91
N LEU A 21 -9.21 16.57 14.90
CA LEU A 21 -10.30 15.61 14.79
C LEU A 21 -10.35 14.62 15.97
N LEU A 22 -9.19 14.16 16.45
CA LEU A 22 -9.13 13.30 17.63
C LEU A 22 -9.61 14.04 18.90
N VAL A 23 -9.18 15.29 19.10
CA VAL A 23 -9.54 16.07 20.30
C VAL A 23 -11.01 16.49 20.28
N LEU A 24 -11.52 16.93 19.12
CA LEU A 24 -12.92 17.35 18.98
C LEU A 24 -13.89 16.16 18.98
N PHE A 25 -13.47 15.00 18.49
CA PHE A 25 -14.30 13.80 18.35
C PHE A 25 -13.57 12.56 18.92
N PRO A 26 -13.43 12.43 20.25
CA PRO A 26 -12.65 11.35 20.87
C PRO A 26 -13.21 9.95 20.61
N SER A 27 -14.51 9.81 20.31
CA SER A 27 -15.15 8.54 19.94
C SER A 27 -14.95 8.14 18.47
N LEU A 28 -14.43 9.04 17.63
CA LEU A 28 -14.29 8.84 16.20
C LEU A 28 -13.37 7.66 15.83
N PRO A 29 -12.20 7.45 16.48
CA PRO A 29 -11.37 6.27 16.20
C PRO A 29 -12.11 4.96 16.43
N ASP A 30 -12.87 4.84 17.53
CA ASP A 30 -13.56 3.59 17.86
C ASP A 30 -14.78 3.33 16.98
N LEU A 31 -15.47 4.40 16.56
CA LEU A 31 -16.50 4.36 15.53
C LEU A 31 -15.93 3.84 14.21
N LEU A 32 -14.82 4.43 13.73
CA LEU A 32 -14.19 4.06 12.47
C LEU A 32 -13.61 2.65 12.50
N THR A 33 -12.97 2.23 13.60
CA THR A 33 -12.51 0.83 13.72
C THR A 33 -13.68 -0.17 13.75
N GLY A 34 -14.92 0.27 14.05
CA GLY A 34 -16.12 -0.56 13.95
C GLY A 34 -16.72 -0.66 12.54
N ARG A 35 -16.22 0.11 11.57
CA ARG A 35 -16.70 0.13 10.19
C ARG A 35 -15.95 -0.89 9.32
N VAL A 36 -16.69 -1.74 8.62
CA VAL A 36 -16.15 -2.81 7.77
C VAL A 36 -15.38 -2.25 6.57
N GLU A 37 -15.68 -1.02 6.17
CA GLU A 37 -15.02 -0.28 5.12
C GLU A 37 -13.58 0.10 5.49
N VAL A 38 -13.30 0.31 6.78
CA VAL A 38 -12.01 0.80 7.31
C VAL A 38 -11.19 -0.35 7.91
N SER A 39 -11.85 -1.26 8.61
CA SER A 39 -11.25 -2.32 9.39
C SER A 39 -11.70 -3.68 8.87
N THR A 40 -10.76 -4.43 8.29
CA THR A 40 -11.01 -5.79 7.79
C THR A 40 -10.46 -6.83 8.77
N PRO A 41 -10.80 -8.13 8.60
CA PRO A 41 -10.24 -9.20 9.41
C PRO A 41 -8.71 -9.23 9.46
N VAL A 42 -8.04 -8.74 8.41
CA VAL A 42 -6.59 -8.77 8.25
C VAL A 42 -5.91 -7.41 8.48
N THR A 43 -6.66 -6.33 8.76
CA THR A 43 -6.09 -5.00 9.01
C THR A 43 -6.62 -4.30 10.27
N SER A 44 -7.53 -4.94 11.01
CA SER A 44 -8.22 -4.35 12.15
C SER A 44 -7.30 -4.01 13.32
N PHE A 45 -7.38 -2.76 13.81
CA PHE A 45 -6.70 -2.37 15.04
C PHE A 45 -7.20 -3.11 16.28
N LYS A 46 -8.52 -3.38 16.37
CA LYS A 46 -9.09 -4.13 17.51
C LYS A 46 -8.51 -5.54 17.56
N ARG A 47 -8.46 -6.24 16.43
CA ARG A 47 -7.86 -7.59 16.35
C ARG A 47 -6.35 -7.56 16.67
N LEU A 48 -5.64 -6.50 16.28
CA LEU A 48 -4.24 -6.29 16.68
C LEU A 48 -4.08 -6.12 18.20
N GLN A 49 -4.96 -5.38 18.86
CA GLN A 49 -4.92 -5.21 20.32
C GLN A 49 -5.17 -6.54 21.06
N GLU A 50 -6.06 -7.39 20.56
CA GLU A 50 -6.27 -8.74 21.11
C GLU A 50 -5.02 -9.63 20.92
N GLY A 51 -4.42 -9.61 19.74
CA GLY A 51 -3.15 -10.31 19.49
C GLY A 51 -2.02 -9.80 20.40
N LEU A 52 -1.93 -8.49 20.61
CA LEU A 52 -0.97 -7.86 21.51
C LEU A 52 -1.21 -8.25 22.98
N PHE A 53 -2.47 -8.35 23.40
CA PHE A 53 -2.84 -8.76 24.75
C PHE A 53 -2.37 -10.20 25.06
N LEU A 54 -2.49 -11.12 24.11
CA LEU A 54 -1.98 -12.49 24.22
C LEU A 54 -0.43 -12.52 24.17
N TYR A 55 0.15 -11.83 23.19
CA TYR A 55 1.60 -11.74 23.01
C TYR A 55 2.33 -11.26 24.27
N THR A 56 1.83 -10.19 24.90
CA THR A 56 2.41 -9.62 26.14
C THR A 56 2.29 -10.53 27.37
N ARG A 57 1.49 -11.60 27.29
CA ARG A 57 1.34 -12.63 28.33
C ARG A 57 2.07 -13.93 27.97
N ASN A 58 2.92 -13.92 26.95
CA ASN A 58 3.61 -15.09 26.42
C ASN A 58 2.63 -16.21 25.98
N VAL A 59 1.43 -15.85 25.55
CA VAL A 59 0.47 -16.75 24.88
C VAL A 59 0.56 -16.50 23.38
N SER A 60 0.39 -17.54 22.56
CA SER A 60 0.45 -17.34 21.11
C SER A 60 -0.65 -16.35 20.70
N PRO A 61 -0.30 -15.30 19.93
CA PRO A 61 -1.27 -14.31 19.47
C PRO A 61 -2.35 -14.93 18.57
N TYR A 62 -2.11 -16.14 18.05
CA TYR A 62 -2.99 -16.84 17.11
C TYR A 62 -3.93 -17.85 17.79
N ASP A 63 -3.76 -18.17 19.08
CA ASP A 63 -4.58 -19.17 19.78
C ASP A 63 -6.06 -18.77 19.88
N GLY A 64 -6.35 -17.47 19.92
CA GLY A 64 -7.72 -16.95 20.01
C GLY A 64 -8.50 -16.94 18.69
N GLY A 65 -7.87 -17.24 17.55
CA GLY A 65 -8.52 -17.21 16.23
C GLY A 65 -9.00 -15.83 15.76
N VAL A 66 -8.62 -14.74 16.44
CA VAL A 66 -9.03 -13.37 16.13
C VAL A 66 -7.97 -12.61 15.33
N PHE A 67 -6.69 -12.86 15.62
CA PHE A 67 -5.56 -12.14 15.05
C PHE A 67 -5.03 -12.85 13.79
N HIS A 68 -5.02 -12.14 12.64
CA HIS A 68 -4.59 -12.67 11.34
C HIS A 68 -3.60 -11.74 10.63
N GLN A 69 -2.76 -11.04 11.40
CA GLN A 69 -1.81 -10.07 10.86
C GLN A 69 -0.38 -10.51 11.13
N ALA A 70 0.56 -9.92 10.40
CA ALA A 70 1.96 -10.33 10.46
C ALA A 70 2.56 -10.17 11.88
N PRO A 71 3.30 -11.17 12.39
CA PRO A 71 3.88 -11.15 13.74
C PRO A 71 4.68 -9.91 14.11
N LEU A 72 5.44 -9.34 13.17
CA LEU A 72 6.33 -8.21 13.45
C LEU A 72 5.59 -6.91 13.80
N LEU A 73 4.27 -6.84 13.56
CA LEU A 73 3.46 -5.74 14.08
C LEU A 73 3.39 -5.76 15.61
N LEU A 74 3.36 -6.94 16.23
CA LEU A 74 3.22 -7.07 17.69
C LEU A 74 4.34 -6.38 18.48
N PRO A 75 5.65 -6.64 18.24
CA PRO A 75 6.70 -5.94 18.97
C PRO A 75 6.72 -4.43 18.67
N ILE A 76 6.35 -3.99 17.46
CA ILE A 76 6.26 -2.56 17.13
C ILE A 76 5.18 -1.90 18.00
N PHE A 77 4.01 -2.52 18.12
CA PHE A 77 2.91 -1.97 18.91
C PHE A 77 3.05 -2.20 20.42
N ALA A 78 3.86 -3.17 20.85
CA ALA A 78 4.23 -3.36 22.26
C ALA A 78 5.07 -2.20 22.81
N LEU A 79 5.75 -1.44 21.95
CA LEU A 79 6.50 -0.23 22.33
C LEU A 79 5.59 0.98 22.56
N LEU A 80 4.34 0.94 22.10
CA LEU A 80 3.38 2.02 22.27
C LEU A 80 2.56 1.77 23.56
N PRO A 81 2.19 2.85 24.29
CA PRO A 81 1.30 2.72 25.43
C PRO A 81 -0.08 2.25 24.98
N ASN A 82 -0.87 1.73 25.93
CA ASN A 82 -2.21 1.23 25.67
C ASN A 82 -3.07 2.34 25.03
N ALA A 83 -3.54 2.10 23.80
CA ALA A 83 -4.27 3.09 23.02
C ALA A 83 -5.63 3.50 23.61
N ARG A 84 -6.20 2.71 24.53
CA ARG A 84 -7.44 3.06 25.26
C ARG A 84 -7.18 4.08 26.36
N GLU A 85 -6.04 3.97 27.04
CA GLU A 85 -5.66 4.88 28.14
C GLU A 85 -4.97 6.13 27.59
N PHE A 86 -4.07 5.95 26.61
CA PHE A 86 -3.28 7.01 26.00
C PHE A 86 -3.45 6.98 24.47
N PRO A 87 -4.50 7.63 23.92
CA PRO A 87 -4.76 7.60 22.48
C PRO A 87 -3.80 8.47 21.66
N LEU A 88 -3.21 9.51 22.28
CA LEU A 88 -2.36 10.49 21.59
C LEU A 88 -1.11 9.85 20.95
N PRO A 89 -0.30 9.02 21.64
CA PRO A 89 0.87 8.39 21.03
C PRO A 89 0.55 7.56 19.79
N THR A 90 -0.54 6.78 19.82
CA THR A 90 -0.99 6.03 18.65
C THR A 90 -1.41 6.96 17.53
N ALA A 91 -2.18 8.02 17.81
CA ALA A 91 -2.59 8.98 16.79
C ALA A 91 -1.41 9.72 16.16
N LEU A 92 -0.41 10.10 16.95
CA LEU A 92 0.84 10.70 16.47
C LEU A 92 1.58 9.72 15.55
N PHE A 93 1.69 8.45 15.96
CA PHE A 93 2.36 7.42 15.17
C PHE A 93 1.73 7.23 13.79
N TYR A 94 0.40 7.05 13.70
CA TYR A 94 -0.30 6.93 12.41
C TYR A 94 -0.22 8.21 11.57
N SER A 95 -0.32 9.39 12.21
CA SER A 95 -0.19 10.67 11.51
C SER A 95 1.21 10.85 10.90
N LEU A 96 2.26 10.42 11.61
CA LEU A 96 3.62 10.46 11.09
C LEU A 96 3.83 9.50 9.90
N ILE A 97 3.22 8.32 9.94
CA ILE A 97 3.25 7.37 8.82
C ILE A 97 2.62 7.97 7.56
N ASP A 98 1.50 8.69 7.69
CA ASP A 98 0.89 9.41 6.56
C ASP A 98 1.82 10.48 5.98
N LEU A 99 2.54 11.23 6.82
CA LEU A 99 3.52 12.22 6.36
C LEU A 99 4.71 11.56 5.63
N ILE A 100 5.16 10.40 6.12
CA ILE A 100 6.19 9.57 5.48
C ILE A 100 5.72 9.12 4.08
N ASN A 101 4.47 8.65 3.98
CA ASN A 101 3.83 8.25 2.72
C ASN A 101 3.70 9.42 1.74
N ALA A 102 3.29 10.60 2.24
CA ALA A 102 3.22 11.83 1.46
C ALA A 102 4.58 12.24 0.90
N ASN A 103 5.65 12.12 1.69
CA ASN A 103 7.01 12.41 1.23
C ASN A 103 7.48 11.44 0.12
N ALA A 104 7.12 10.16 0.21
CA ALA A 104 7.37 9.20 -0.87
C ALA A 104 6.62 9.61 -2.16
N LEU A 105 5.38 10.09 -2.05
CA LEU A 105 4.60 10.60 -3.19
C LEU A 105 5.21 11.84 -3.85
N ILE A 106 5.76 12.77 -3.06
CA ILE A 106 6.53 13.92 -3.59
C ILE A 106 7.65 13.42 -4.50
N THR A 107 8.46 12.48 -4.00
CA THR A 107 9.56 11.88 -4.76
C THR A 107 9.07 11.20 -6.04
N ILE A 108 7.95 10.47 -5.97
CA ILE A 108 7.34 9.81 -7.13
C ILE A 108 6.90 10.84 -8.18
N SER A 109 6.22 11.91 -7.77
CA SER A 109 5.75 12.97 -8.67
C SER A 109 6.89 13.73 -9.33
N ASP A 110 7.85 14.18 -8.52
CA ASP A 110 8.96 15.01 -8.97
C ASP A 110 9.94 14.25 -9.86
N SER A 111 9.97 12.91 -9.76
CA SER A 111 10.74 12.05 -10.67
C SER A 111 10.35 12.19 -12.14
N GLY A 112 9.13 12.66 -12.44
CA GLY A 112 8.60 12.82 -13.79
C GLY A 112 8.34 11.51 -14.56
N GLN A 113 8.57 10.34 -13.94
CA GLN A 113 8.45 9.03 -14.60
C GLN A 113 7.03 8.70 -15.05
N ALA A 114 6.01 9.30 -14.42
CA ALA A 114 4.62 9.16 -14.84
C ALA A 114 4.33 9.78 -16.23
N VAL A 115 5.16 10.72 -16.66
CA VAL A 115 4.93 11.55 -17.84
C VAL A 115 5.99 11.32 -18.90
N SER A 116 7.25 11.17 -18.49
CA SER A 116 8.37 10.87 -19.38
C SER A 116 9.27 9.81 -18.75
N GLY A 117 9.23 8.61 -19.32
CA GLY A 117 10.10 7.49 -18.98
C GLY A 117 11.10 7.20 -20.10
N ARG A 118 11.73 6.02 -20.06
CA ARG A 118 12.73 5.60 -21.06
C ARG A 118 12.12 5.34 -22.43
N LEU A 119 10.97 4.69 -22.44
CA LEU A 119 10.33 4.16 -23.65
C LEU A 119 9.09 4.97 -24.06
N PHE A 120 8.79 6.04 -23.34
CA PHE A 120 7.58 6.84 -23.53
C PHE A 120 7.79 8.28 -23.06
N SER A 121 7.22 9.24 -23.79
CA SER A 121 7.07 10.62 -23.35
C SER A 121 5.67 11.11 -23.75
N ALA A 122 4.92 11.69 -22.82
CA ALA A 122 3.61 12.23 -23.08
C ALA A 122 3.71 13.52 -23.92
N LEU A 123 2.75 13.73 -24.83
CA LEU A 123 2.62 14.98 -25.58
C LEU A 123 2.46 16.18 -24.63
N ARG A 124 1.53 16.06 -23.67
CA ARG A 124 1.20 17.10 -22.69
C ARG A 124 2.06 17.01 -21.44
N LYS A 125 3.36 16.79 -21.58
CA LYS A 125 4.24 16.50 -20.45
C LYS A 125 4.45 17.64 -19.45
N HIS A 126 4.21 18.87 -19.90
CA HIS A 126 4.29 20.06 -19.06
C HIS A 126 3.08 20.19 -18.13
N ILE A 127 1.94 19.54 -18.45
CA ILE A 127 0.73 19.56 -17.62
C ILE A 127 0.84 18.49 -16.53
N ARG A 128 1.45 18.84 -15.40
CA ARG A 128 1.58 17.95 -14.24
C ARG A 128 1.39 18.72 -12.94
N TRP A 129 0.94 18.02 -11.91
CA TRP A 129 1.00 18.52 -10.55
C TRP A 129 2.43 18.42 -10.01
N ASP A 130 2.84 19.39 -9.20
CA ASP A 130 4.06 19.29 -8.42
C ASP A 130 3.89 18.32 -7.25
N GLY A 131 5.00 17.80 -6.71
CA GLY A 131 4.96 16.83 -5.62
C GLY A 131 4.18 17.29 -4.39
N VAL A 132 4.28 18.57 -4.00
CA VAL A 132 3.56 19.10 -2.83
C VAL A 132 2.04 19.08 -3.05
N SER A 133 1.59 19.37 -4.26
CA SER A 133 0.18 19.20 -4.63
C SER A 133 -0.26 17.74 -4.52
N VAL A 134 0.49 16.79 -5.09
CA VAL A 134 0.16 15.34 -5.00
C VAL A 134 0.12 14.85 -3.55
N ALA A 135 1.06 15.31 -2.72
CA ALA A 135 1.04 15.04 -1.29
C ALA A 135 -0.19 15.61 -0.58
N ALA A 136 -0.61 16.83 -0.92
CA ALA A 136 -1.84 17.41 -0.38
C ALA A 136 -3.08 16.59 -0.77
N TRP A 137 -3.18 16.15 -2.03
CA TRP A 137 -4.26 15.25 -2.48
C TRP A 137 -4.34 13.99 -1.63
N PHE A 138 -3.21 13.37 -1.28
CA PHE A 138 -3.18 12.20 -0.40
C PHE A 138 -3.51 12.53 1.06
N LEU A 139 -2.90 13.56 1.64
CA LEU A 139 -2.98 13.87 3.07
C LEU A 139 -4.36 14.37 3.50
N PHE A 140 -5.07 15.06 2.60
CA PHE A 140 -6.42 15.59 2.82
C PHE A 140 -7.51 14.71 2.20
N ASN A 141 -7.17 13.56 1.61
CA ASN A 141 -8.15 12.59 1.17
C ASN A 141 -8.94 12.04 2.37
N PRO A 142 -10.29 12.09 2.37
CA PRO A 142 -11.10 11.55 3.46
C PRO A 142 -10.83 10.07 3.73
N PHE A 143 -10.45 9.27 2.73
CA PHE A 143 -10.11 7.86 2.92
C PHE A 143 -8.78 7.68 3.64
N THR A 144 -7.77 8.52 3.37
CA THR A 144 -6.52 8.54 4.14
C THR A 144 -6.78 8.93 5.59
N ILE A 145 -7.55 10.00 5.80
CA ILE A 145 -7.89 10.50 7.14
C ILE A 145 -8.65 9.41 7.93
N ALA A 146 -9.68 8.81 7.32
CA ALA A 146 -10.45 7.76 7.97
C ALA A 146 -9.62 6.50 8.27
N THR A 147 -8.70 6.12 7.37
CA THR A 147 -7.77 5.00 7.61
C THR A 147 -6.83 5.28 8.78
N CYS A 148 -6.27 6.49 8.83
CA CYS A 148 -5.38 6.95 9.90
C CYS A 148 -6.09 6.96 11.25
N LEU A 149 -7.27 7.58 11.33
CA LEU A 149 -8.07 7.65 12.56
C LEU A 149 -8.63 6.28 12.98
N GLY A 150 -8.99 5.43 12.02
CA GLY A 150 -9.41 4.04 12.25
C GLY A 150 -8.27 3.10 12.65
N ARG A 151 -7.02 3.58 12.61
CA ARG A 151 -5.79 2.86 12.99
C ARG A 151 -5.58 1.56 12.20
N SER A 152 -5.98 1.53 10.93
CA SER A 152 -5.87 0.31 10.10
C SER A 152 -4.40 -0.02 9.82
N THR A 153 -3.97 -1.28 10.00
CA THR A 153 -2.58 -1.68 9.75
C THR A 153 -2.22 -1.73 8.27
N SER A 154 -3.19 -1.53 7.37
CA SER A 154 -2.97 -1.36 5.93
C SER A 154 -2.05 -0.17 5.59
N VAL A 155 -1.91 0.81 6.50
CA VAL A 155 -1.00 1.95 6.32
C VAL A 155 0.45 1.48 6.15
N PHE A 156 0.87 0.39 6.82
CA PHE A 156 2.23 -0.13 6.71
C PHE A 156 2.48 -0.81 5.37
N THR A 157 1.49 -1.56 4.84
CA THR A 157 1.55 -2.11 3.49
C THR A 157 1.62 -0.97 2.45
N THR A 158 0.82 0.08 2.66
CA THR A 158 0.83 1.30 1.82
C THR A 158 2.20 1.96 1.84
N THR A 159 2.83 2.09 3.02
CA THR A 159 4.19 2.63 3.16
C THR A 159 5.20 1.79 2.40
N GLY A 160 5.16 0.46 2.53
CA GLY A 160 6.07 -0.41 1.79
C GLY A 160 5.93 -0.25 0.27
N ILE A 161 4.70 -0.15 -0.24
CA ILE A 161 4.44 0.06 -1.69
C ILE A 161 4.96 1.43 -2.14
N LEU A 162 4.62 2.52 -1.43
CA LEU A 162 5.04 3.87 -1.82
C LEU A 162 6.57 4.04 -1.73
N TYR A 163 7.22 3.47 -0.71
CA TYR A 163 8.68 3.46 -0.64
C TYR A 163 9.32 2.62 -1.74
N ALA A 164 8.70 1.50 -2.10
CA ALA A 164 9.17 0.69 -3.22
C ALA A 164 9.14 1.50 -4.53
N LEU A 165 8.05 2.22 -4.78
CA LEU A 165 7.91 3.09 -5.95
C LEU A 165 8.87 4.28 -5.92
N SER A 166 8.95 5.00 -4.80
CA SER A 166 9.85 6.13 -4.60
C SER A 166 11.32 5.73 -4.82
N SER A 167 11.73 4.58 -4.29
CA SER A 167 13.07 4.03 -4.49
C SER A 167 13.31 3.62 -5.94
N ALA A 168 12.31 3.01 -6.59
CA ALA A 168 12.40 2.58 -7.99
C ALA A 168 12.58 3.77 -8.94
N VAL A 169 11.78 4.83 -8.80
CA VAL A 169 11.90 6.03 -9.65
C VAL A 169 13.17 6.84 -9.37
N SER A 170 13.77 6.66 -8.18
CA SER A 170 15.07 7.23 -7.82
C SER A 170 16.25 6.40 -8.33
N GLY A 171 15.99 5.22 -8.92
CA GLY A 171 17.02 4.30 -9.42
C GLY A 171 17.63 3.37 -8.36
N ASN A 172 17.20 3.48 -7.09
CA ASN A 172 17.63 2.61 -6.01
C ASN A 172 16.79 1.32 -6.00
N SER A 173 17.14 0.42 -6.91
CA SER A 173 16.41 -0.83 -7.11
C SER A 173 16.53 -1.81 -5.94
N LEU A 174 17.60 -1.75 -5.14
CA LEU A 174 17.76 -2.62 -3.96
C LEU A 174 16.73 -2.25 -2.89
N ASN A 175 16.67 -0.98 -2.51
CA ASN A 175 15.66 -0.51 -1.55
C ASN A 175 14.24 -0.72 -2.08
N ALA A 176 14.03 -0.58 -3.39
CA ALA A 176 12.73 -0.89 -3.99
C ALA A 176 12.30 -2.35 -3.74
N MET A 177 13.20 -3.32 -3.88
CA MET A 177 12.89 -4.73 -3.63
C MET A 177 12.72 -5.05 -2.14
N LEU A 178 13.53 -4.43 -1.26
CA LEU A 178 13.37 -4.58 0.19
C LEU A 178 12.03 -4.01 0.67
N SER A 179 11.64 -2.83 0.21
CA SER A 179 10.35 -2.22 0.54
C SER A 179 9.16 -3.00 -0.03
N LEU A 180 9.30 -3.55 -1.25
CA LEU A 180 8.28 -4.43 -1.80
C LEU A 180 8.18 -5.75 -1.02
N GLY A 181 9.32 -6.31 -0.59
CA GLY A 181 9.38 -7.48 0.27
C GLY A 181 8.70 -7.25 1.62
N PHE A 182 8.94 -6.08 2.23
CA PHE A 182 8.23 -5.65 3.44
C PHE A 182 6.71 -5.54 3.23
N ALA A 183 6.26 -4.90 2.15
CA ALA A 183 4.82 -4.84 1.83
C ALA A 183 4.22 -6.24 1.61
N SER A 184 4.92 -7.11 0.90
CA SER A 184 4.51 -8.48 0.57
C SER A 184 4.53 -9.42 1.79
N TYR A 185 5.35 -9.10 2.79
CA TYR A 185 5.34 -9.77 4.09
C TYR A 185 4.09 -9.39 4.90
N LEU A 186 3.63 -8.13 4.83
CA LEU A 186 2.44 -7.69 5.56
C LEU A 186 1.12 -8.15 4.91
N SER A 187 1.06 -8.20 3.59
CA SER A 187 -0.08 -8.72 2.82
C SER A 187 0.42 -9.37 1.54
N ILE A 188 -0.30 -10.35 0.99
CA ILE A 188 0.22 -11.17 -0.12
C ILE A 188 0.21 -10.43 -1.47
N TYR A 189 -0.80 -9.60 -1.73
CA TYR A 189 -1.02 -9.00 -3.05
C TYR A 189 0.11 -8.09 -3.58
N PRO A 190 0.89 -7.34 -2.78
CA PRO A 190 1.97 -6.50 -3.29
C PRO A 190 3.04 -7.31 -4.03
N ALA A 191 3.18 -8.62 -3.77
CA ALA A 191 4.09 -9.49 -4.51
C ALA A 191 3.80 -9.48 -6.03
N LEU A 192 2.53 -9.31 -6.41
CA LEU A 192 2.09 -9.19 -7.80
C LEU A 192 2.62 -7.93 -8.51
N LEU A 193 3.07 -6.92 -7.76
CA LEU A 193 3.68 -5.71 -8.32
C LEU A 193 5.16 -5.90 -8.69
N PHE A 194 5.77 -7.05 -8.36
CA PHE A 194 7.19 -7.30 -8.61
C PHE A 194 7.57 -7.07 -10.08
N ILE A 195 6.82 -7.65 -11.02
CA ILE A 195 7.15 -7.62 -12.45
C ILE A 195 7.16 -6.17 -12.99
N PRO A 196 6.10 -5.36 -12.87
CA PRO A 196 6.15 -3.99 -13.35
C PRO A 196 7.14 -3.12 -12.55
N LEU A 197 7.34 -3.37 -11.26
CA LEU A 197 8.30 -2.62 -10.45
C LEU A 197 9.76 -2.86 -10.86
N VAL A 198 10.14 -4.11 -11.13
CA VAL A 198 11.50 -4.43 -11.58
C VAL A 198 11.78 -3.85 -12.96
N LEU A 199 10.77 -3.78 -13.83
CA LEU A 199 10.86 -3.11 -15.13
C LEU A 199 11.01 -1.60 -14.99
N LEU A 200 10.30 -0.97 -14.05
CA LEU A 200 10.49 0.44 -13.70
C LEU A 200 11.93 0.71 -13.23
N CYS A 201 12.44 -0.13 -12.32
CA CYS A 201 13.82 -0.06 -11.85
C CYS A 201 14.84 -0.21 -13.01
N TYR A 202 14.60 -1.17 -13.90
CA TYR A 202 15.45 -1.41 -15.06
C TYR A 202 15.50 -0.20 -15.99
N ASP A 203 14.33 0.34 -16.35
CA ASP A 203 14.21 1.48 -17.24
C ASP A 203 14.90 2.70 -16.64
N ARG A 204 14.72 2.93 -15.33
CA ARG A 204 15.33 4.07 -14.64
C ARG A 204 16.85 3.95 -14.53
N ARG A 205 17.39 2.75 -14.32
CA ARG A 205 18.85 2.51 -14.33
C ARG A 205 19.45 2.62 -15.71
N ALA A 206 18.73 2.19 -16.75
CA ALA A 206 19.21 2.29 -18.12
C ALA A 206 19.27 3.73 -18.66
N GLN A 207 18.55 4.67 -18.04
CA GLN A 207 18.72 6.11 -18.28
C GLN A 207 19.90 6.72 -17.50
N GLY A 208 20.49 5.97 -16.56
CA GLY A 208 21.63 6.41 -15.78
C GLY A 208 22.97 6.22 -16.51
N PRO A 209 24.07 6.66 -15.91
CA PRO A 209 25.40 6.61 -16.53
C PRO A 209 25.96 5.19 -16.69
N LYS A 210 25.45 4.21 -15.93
CA LYS A 210 25.87 2.80 -15.99
C LYS A 210 24.67 1.94 -16.39
N PRO A 211 24.61 1.42 -17.63
CA PRO A 211 23.51 0.58 -18.04
C PRO A 211 23.48 -0.71 -17.22
N PRO A 212 22.29 -1.22 -16.86
CA PRO A 212 22.16 -2.49 -16.17
C PRO A 212 22.55 -3.67 -17.09
N SER A 213 22.77 -4.84 -16.49
CA SER A 213 22.86 -6.12 -17.20
C SER A 213 21.60 -6.39 -18.04
N GLY A 214 21.58 -7.48 -18.83
CA GLY A 214 20.38 -7.85 -19.59
C GLY A 214 19.12 -7.94 -18.72
N VAL A 215 17.94 -7.61 -19.27
CA VAL A 215 16.67 -7.52 -18.53
C VAL A 215 16.40 -8.76 -17.67
N ALA A 216 16.63 -9.95 -18.22
CA ALA A 216 16.41 -11.22 -17.52
C ALA A 216 17.34 -11.39 -16.31
N ILE A 217 18.64 -11.15 -16.48
CA ILE A 217 19.62 -11.24 -15.39
C ILE A 217 19.30 -10.22 -14.31
N PHE A 218 18.98 -8.98 -14.71
CA PHE A 218 18.56 -7.93 -13.78
C PHE A 218 17.32 -8.36 -12.98
N ALA A 219 16.30 -8.91 -13.65
CA ALA A 219 15.09 -9.38 -13.00
C ALA A 219 15.36 -10.52 -12.01
N ILE A 220 16.17 -11.51 -12.38
CA ILE A 220 16.54 -12.64 -11.51
C ILE A 220 17.30 -12.16 -10.26
N GLN A 221 18.26 -11.25 -10.43
CA GLN A 221 19.02 -10.68 -9.31
C GLN A 221 18.09 -9.95 -8.33
N HIS A 222 17.14 -9.18 -8.82
CA HIS A 222 16.20 -8.44 -7.98
C HIS A 222 15.12 -9.33 -7.38
N MET A 223 14.72 -10.42 -8.07
CA MET A 223 13.88 -11.47 -7.52
C MET A 223 14.55 -12.11 -6.30
N ALA A 224 15.85 -12.39 -6.37
CA ALA A 224 16.58 -12.94 -5.23
C ALA A 224 16.57 -12.00 -4.02
N VAL A 225 16.79 -10.69 -4.22
CA VAL A 225 16.71 -9.68 -3.13
C VAL A 225 15.30 -9.62 -2.55
N PHE A 226 14.28 -9.60 -3.40
CA PHE A 226 12.87 -9.59 -2.99
C PHE A 226 12.51 -10.81 -2.13
N LEU A 227 12.84 -12.02 -2.61
CA LEU A 227 12.57 -13.27 -1.89
C LEU A 227 13.38 -13.36 -0.59
N LEU A 228 14.65 -12.94 -0.60
CA LEU A 228 15.48 -12.92 0.61
C LEU A 228 14.93 -11.94 1.65
N SER A 229 14.38 -10.80 1.23
CA SER A 229 13.72 -9.85 2.13
C SER A 229 12.50 -10.47 2.82
N ILE A 230 11.66 -11.19 2.08
CA ILE A 230 10.50 -11.88 2.67
C ILE A 230 10.97 -13.00 3.61
N ALA A 231 11.91 -13.84 3.17
CA ALA A 231 12.46 -14.91 3.96
C ALA A 231 13.08 -14.41 5.27
N GLY A 232 13.82 -13.29 5.23
CA GLY A 232 14.36 -12.64 6.41
C GLY A 232 13.28 -12.19 7.40
N LEU A 233 12.23 -11.52 6.91
CA LEU A 233 11.12 -11.06 7.76
C LEU A 233 10.32 -12.23 8.36
N LEU A 234 10.10 -13.31 7.59
CA LEU A 234 9.51 -14.55 8.08
C LEU A 234 10.40 -15.23 9.13
N GLY A 235 11.72 -15.24 8.92
CA GLY A 235 12.69 -15.75 9.88
C GLY A 235 12.64 -15.00 11.21
N ILE A 236 12.65 -13.66 11.17
CA ILE A 236 12.50 -12.84 12.39
C ILE A 236 11.14 -13.09 13.05
N SER A 237 10.07 -13.25 12.27
CA SER A 237 8.74 -13.58 12.79
C SER A 237 8.71 -14.91 13.54
N CYS A 238 9.41 -15.91 13.02
CA CYS A 238 9.58 -17.20 13.67
C CYS A 238 10.33 -17.07 15.00
N LEU A 239 11.32 -16.18 15.09
CA LEU A 239 12.02 -15.90 16.34
C LEU A 239 11.12 -15.17 17.37
N VAL A 240 10.15 -14.37 16.91
CA VAL A 240 9.24 -13.61 17.79
C VAL A 240 8.11 -14.46 18.36
N VAL A 241 7.50 -15.33 17.55
CA VAL A 241 6.31 -16.13 17.95
C VAL A 241 6.63 -17.61 18.21
N GLY A 242 7.73 -18.12 17.68
CA GLY A 242 8.15 -19.52 17.86
C GLY A 242 7.50 -20.50 16.87
N ASP A 243 6.17 -20.51 16.74
CA ASP A 243 5.45 -21.48 15.89
C ASP A 243 5.25 -20.98 14.45
N PHE A 244 6.13 -21.44 13.55
CA PHE A 244 6.08 -21.11 12.12
C PHE A 244 4.78 -21.55 11.44
N SER A 245 4.33 -22.78 11.68
CA SER A 245 3.18 -23.34 10.98
C SER A 245 1.90 -22.60 11.37
N GLN A 246 1.74 -22.33 12.66
CA GLN A 246 0.58 -21.64 13.20
C GLN A 246 0.46 -20.22 12.64
N PHE A 247 1.53 -19.41 12.67
CA PHE A 247 1.42 -18.03 12.19
C PHE A 247 1.26 -17.96 10.67
N ILE A 248 1.90 -18.86 9.91
CA ILE A 248 1.75 -18.90 8.45
C ILE A 248 0.29 -19.21 8.08
N SER A 249 -0.29 -20.23 8.71
CA SER A 249 -1.68 -20.62 8.51
C SER A 249 -2.63 -19.47 8.92
N ALA A 250 -2.42 -18.91 10.11
CA ALA A 250 -3.30 -17.88 10.66
C ALA A 250 -3.19 -16.51 9.96
N THR A 251 -2.06 -16.20 9.31
CA THR A 251 -1.85 -14.90 8.63
C THR A 251 -2.04 -15.00 7.13
N TYR A 252 -1.29 -15.88 6.46
CA TYR A 252 -1.27 -15.99 5.01
C TYR A 252 -2.29 -17.01 4.52
N GLY A 253 -2.43 -18.14 5.24
CA GLY A 253 -3.49 -19.11 4.98
C GLY A 253 -4.87 -18.47 5.09
N PHE A 254 -5.10 -17.65 6.12
CA PHE A 254 -6.34 -16.88 6.29
C PHE A 254 -6.63 -15.93 5.12
N GLN A 255 -5.61 -15.25 4.58
CA GLN A 255 -5.76 -14.42 3.39
C GLN A 255 -6.09 -15.23 2.14
N LEU A 256 -5.43 -16.38 1.95
CA LEU A 256 -5.59 -17.23 0.76
C LEU A 256 -6.92 -17.98 0.72
N LEU A 257 -7.34 -18.53 1.86
CA LEU A 257 -8.51 -19.39 1.99
C LEU A 257 -9.81 -18.62 2.25
N VAL A 258 -9.70 -17.33 2.59
CA VAL A 258 -10.83 -16.42 2.84
C VAL A 258 -11.93 -17.08 3.70
N PRO A 259 -11.60 -17.53 4.93
CA PRO A 259 -12.57 -18.23 5.78
C PRO A 259 -13.61 -17.29 6.40
N ASP A 260 -13.30 -16.00 6.53
CA ASP A 260 -14.20 -15.00 7.10
C ASP A 260 -15.00 -14.34 5.97
N LEU A 261 -16.28 -14.73 5.86
CA LEU A 261 -17.23 -14.20 4.87
C LEU A 261 -18.14 -13.13 5.47
N THR A 262 -17.73 -12.50 6.57
CA THR A 262 -18.48 -11.36 7.11
C THR A 262 -18.62 -10.26 6.05
N PRO A 263 -19.82 -9.65 5.93
CA PRO A 263 -20.07 -8.62 4.93
C PRO A 263 -19.03 -7.49 5.00
N ASN A 264 -18.44 -7.17 3.86
CA ASN A 264 -17.47 -6.10 3.70
C ASN A 264 -17.64 -5.41 2.34
N VAL A 265 -16.72 -4.50 1.97
CA VAL A 265 -16.83 -3.75 0.71
C VAL A 265 -16.40 -4.54 -0.54
N GLY A 266 -15.83 -5.74 -0.35
CA GLY A 266 -15.28 -6.55 -1.42
C GLY A 266 -16.29 -7.48 -2.09
N LEU A 267 -15.85 -8.07 -3.19
CA LEU A 267 -16.67 -9.02 -3.97
C LEU A 267 -16.60 -10.46 -3.43
N TRP A 268 -15.51 -10.81 -2.74
CA TRP A 268 -15.24 -12.20 -2.35
C TRP A 268 -16.26 -12.71 -1.33
N TRP A 269 -16.53 -11.97 -0.25
CA TRP A 269 -17.47 -12.44 0.77
C TRP A 269 -18.85 -12.74 0.16
N TYR A 270 -19.33 -11.87 -0.73
CA TYR A 270 -20.63 -12.00 -1.39
C TYR A 270 -20.68 -13.21 -2.31
N PHE A 271 -19.63 -13.41 -3.11
CA PHE A 271 -19.57 -14.56 -4.02
C PHE A 271 -19.45 -15.89 -3.26
N PHE A 272 -18.64 -15.95 -2.21
CA PHE A 272 -18.37 -17.18 -1.47
C PHE A 272 -19.47 -17.54 -0.46
N ILE A 273 -20.30 -16.60 -0.01
CA ILE A 273 -21.45 -16.94 0.86
C ILE A 273 -22.57 -17.64 0.07
N GLU A 274 -22.70 -17.34 -1.23
CA GLU A 274 -23.71 -17.94 -2.11
C GLU A 274 -23.24 -19.25 -2.76
N MET A 275 -21.98 -19.65 -2.56
CA MET A 275 -21.36 -20.76 -3.24
C MET A 275 -21.50 -22.08 -2.47
N PHE A 276 -21.76 -23.17 -3.20
CA PHE A 276 -21.68 -24.51 -2.62
C PHE A 276 -20.24 -24.89 -2.27
N ASP A 277 -20.06 -25.50 -1.10
CA ASP A 277 -18.74 -25.88 -0.56
C ASP A 277 -17.90 -26.73 -1.54
N SER A 278 -18.54 -27.63 -2.30
CA SER A 278 -17.86 -28.49 -3.27
C SER A 278 -17.13 -27.73 -4.38
N PHE A 279 -17.50 -26.47 -4.66
CA PHE A 279 -16.84 -25.64 -5.67
C PHE A 279 -15.91 -24.58 -5.08
N ARG A 280 -15.86 -24.46 -3.74
CA ARG A 280 -15.15 -23.37 -3.05
C ARG A 280 -13.67 -23.31 -3.43
N GLU A 281 -12.96 -24.42 -3.33
CA GLU A 281 -11.52 -24.47 -3.64
C GLU A 281 -11.22 -24.10 -5.10
N PHE A 282 -12.05 -24.58 -6.03
CA PHE A 282 -11.92 -24.24 -7.45
C PHE A 282 -12.04 -22.74 -7.66
N PHE A 283 -13.07 -22.10 -7.10
CA PHE A 283 -13.28 -20.67 -7.27
C PHE A 283 -12.30 -19.79 -6.50
N LEU A 284 -11.78 -20.24 -5.35
CA LEU A 284 -10.64 -19.59 -4.69
C LEU A 284 -9.47 -19.48 -5.68
N GLY A 285 -9.15 -20.59 -6.36
CA GLY A 285 -8.13 -20.61 -7.42
C GLY A 285 -8.45 -19.66 -8.57
N VAL A 286 -9.69 -19.66 -9.08
CA VAL A 286 -10.12 -18.78 -10.17
C VAL A 286 -9.99 -17.30 -9.81
N PHE A 287 -10.40 -16.90 -8.60
CA PHE A 287 -10.33 -15.50 -8.18
C PHE A 287 -8.88 -15.03 -7.99
N TRP A 288 -8.01 -15.87 -7.44
CA TRP A 288 -6.58 -15.57 -7.36
C TRP A 288 -5.92 -15.50 -8.74
N LEU A 289 -6.26 -16.43 -9.64
CA LEU A 289 -5.80 -16.41 -11.02
C LEU A 289 -6.28 -15.17 -11.76
N HIS A 290 -7.54 -14.77 -11.55
CA HIS A 290 -8.11 -13.55 -12.11
C HIS A 290 -7.31 -12.31 -11.68
N LEU A 291 -6.99 -12.19 -10.38
CA LEU A 291 -6.17 -11.11 -9.86
C LEU A 291 -4.75 -11.10 -10.47
N ALA A 292 -4.12 -12.28 -10.58
CA ALA A 292 -2.78 -12.44 -11.13
C ALA A 292 -2.71 -12.23 -12.65
N ALA A 293 -3.76 -12.58 -13.40
CA ALA A 293 -3.80 -12.48 -14.85
C ALA A 293 -3.65 -11.03 -15.34
N TYR A 294 -4.21 -10.06 -14.61
CA TYR A 294 -4.04 -8.64 -14.92
C TYR A 294 -2.59 -8.19 -14.91
N VAL A 295 -1.74 -8.78 -14.07
CA VAL A 295 -0.31 -8.42 -13.98
C VAL A 295 0.37 -8.67 -15.32
N GLY A 296 0.23 -9.88 -15.87
CA GLY A 296 0.83 -10.25 -17.15
C GLY A 296 0.26 -9.41 -18.30
N GLY A 297 -1.06 -9.35 -18.40
CA GLY A 297 -1.76 -8.64 -19.47
C GLY A 297 -1.40 -7.15 -19.53
N LEU A 298 -1.48 -6.45 -18.40
CA LEU A 298 -1.17 -5.01 -18.33
C LEU A 298 0.33 -4.75 -18.52
N THR A 299 1.20 -5.56 -17.93
CA THR A 299 2.65 -5.36 -18.02
C THR A 299 3.14 -5.54 -19.46
N VAL A 300 2.60 -6.50 -20.21
CA VAL A 300 2.95 -6.69 -21.63
C VAL A 300 2.37 -5.54 -22.46
N ARG A 301 1.06 -5.24 -22.31
CA ARG A 301 0.35 -4.27 -23.15
C ARG A 301 0.84 -2.84 -22.96
N LEU A 302 1.22 -2.47 -21.74
CA LEU A 302 1.62 -1.13 -21.34
C LEU A 302 3.08 -1.10 -20.84
N ARG A 303 3.93 -2.00 -21.35
CA ARG A 303 5.36 -2.12 -20.97
C ARG A 303 6.11 -0.79 -20.98
N ARG A 304 5.75 0.14 -21.89
CA ARG A 304 6.41 1.44 -22.02
C ARG A 304 6.19 2.38 -20.82
N GLN A 305 5.20 2.09 -19.96
CA GLN A 305 4.80 2.91 -18.82
C GLN A 305 4.59 2.04 -17.56
N PRO A 306 5.65 1.45 -16.99
CA PRO A 306 5.51 0.53 -15.86
C PRO A 306 4.90 1.16 -14.60
N LEU A 307 5.13 2.46 -14.34
CA LEU A 307 4.48 3.17 -13.23
C LEU A 307 2.95 3.27 -13.40
N PHE A 308 2.46 3.41 -14.63
CA PHE A 308 1.04 3.42 -14.94
C PHE A 308 0.43 2.02 -14.80
N VAL A 309 1.18 0.97 -15.16
CA VAL A 309 0.78 -0.42 -14.87
C VAL A 309 0.60 -0.64 -13.38
N ILE A 310 1.57 -0.22 -12.55
CA ILE A 310 1.46 -0.34 -11.08
C ILE A 310 0.25 0.43 -10.55
N THR A 311 0.06 1.67 -11.02
CA THR A 311 -1.10 2.48 -10.60
C THR A 311 -2.42 1.78 -10.96
N SER A 312 -2.52 1.23 -12.17
CA SER A 312 -3.72 0.50 -12.63
C SER A 312 -3.95 -0.78 -11.83
N LEU A 313 -2.89 -1.54 -11.55
CA LEU A 313 -2.96 -2.75 -10.71
C LEU A 313 -3.41 -2.43 -9.29
N LEU A 314 -2.94 -1.33 -8.69
CA LEU A 314 -3.40 -0.91 -7.37
C LEU A 314 -4.91 -0.59 -7.36
N GLY A 315 -5.44 0.01 -8.42
CA GLY A 315 -6.89 0.19 -8.59
C GLY A 315 -7.64 -1.13 -8.71
N ILE A 316 -7.12 -2.08 -9.50
CA ILE A 316 -7.68 -3.43 -9.62
C ILE A 316 -7.67 -4.14 -8.26
N PHE A 317 -6.56 -4.06 -7.52
CA PHE A 317 -6.43 -4.69 -6.20
C PHE A 317 -7.37 -4.07 -5.17
N ALA A 318 -7.63 -2.77 -5.24
CA ALA A 318 -8.60 -2.10 -4.37
C ALA A 318 -10.03 -2.63 -4.55
N VAL A 319 -10.35 -3.22 -5.71
CA VAL A 319 -11.68 -3.79 -6.02
C VAL A 319 -11.71 -5.31 -5.82
N PHE A 320 -10.70 -6.01 -6.33
CA PHE A 320 -10.76 -7.46 -6.55
C PHE A 320 -9.97 -8.31 -5.53
N LYS A 321 -9.28 -7.72 -4.55
CA LYS A 321 -8.63 -8.51 -3.49
C LYS A 321 -9.66 -9.04 -2.46
N PRO A 322 -9.36 -10.10 -1.68
CA PRO A 322 -10.34 -10.76 -0.81
C PRO A 322 -10.87 -9.95 0.37
N TYR A 323 -10.05 -9.04 0.91
CA TYR A 323 -10.42 -8.17 2.03
C TYR A 323 -10.07 -6.71 1.72
N PRO A 324 -10.77 -6.06 0.76
CA PRO A 324 -10.51 -4.67 0.40
C PRO A 324 -11.00 -3.72 1.48
N SER A 325 -10.35 -2.57 1.54
CA SER A 325 -10.67 -1.48 2.46
C SER A 325 -10.54 -0.13 1.77
N ILE A 326 -11.07 0.93 2.37
CA ILE A 326 -10.90 2.30 1.86
C ILE A 326 -9.43 2.73 1.80
N SER A 327 -8.54 2.08 2.57
CA SER A 327 -7.09 2.32 2.50
C SER A 327 -6.52 1.97 1.13
N ASP A 328 -7.03 0.91 0.49
CA ASP A 328 -6.57 0.45 -0.82
C ASP A 328 -7.04 1.41 -1.91
N ALA A 329 -8.29 1.85 -1.83
CA ALA A 329 -8.81 2.91 -2.69
C ALA A 329 -8.03 4.23 -2.50
N SER A 330 -7.67 4.56 -1.26
CA SER A 330 -6.88 5.76 -0.97
C SER A 330 -5.50 5.71 -1.63
N LEU A 331 -4.80 4.57 -1.58
CA LEU A 331 -3.50 4.39 -2.25
C LEU A 331 -3.63 4.57 -3.77
N TYR A 332 -4.66 4.01 -4.39
CA TYR A 332 -4.92 4.24 -5.81
C TYR A 332 -5.17 5.73 -6.12
N PHE A 333 -6.04 6.37 -5.35
CA PHE A 333 -6.35 7.81 -5.50
C PHE A 333 -5.15 8.71 -5.24
N ALA A 334 -4.19 8.30 -4.41
CA ALA A 334 -2.95 9.03 -4.18
C ALA A 334 -2.08 9.13 -5.44
N LEU A 335 -2.15 8.13 -6.32
CA LEU A 335 -1.35 8.04 -7.54
C LEU A 335 -2.05 8.61 -8.77
N LEU A 336 -3.38 8.74 -8.75
CA LEU A 336 -4.15 9.33 -9.86
C LEU A 336 -3.69 10.74 -10.27
N PRO A 337 -3.38 11.68 -9.35
CA PRO A 337 -2.90 13.01 -9.71
C PRO A 337 -1.63 13.02 -10.57
N LEU A 338 -0.81 11.96 -10.53
CA LEU A 338 0.39 11.84 -11.38
C LEU A 338 0.06 11.91 -12.88
N TYR A 339 -1.18 11.59 -13.25
CA TYR A 339 -1.65 11.51 -14.64
C TYR A 339 -2.55 12.68 -15.04
N ARG A 340 -2.37 13.86 -14.43
CA ARG A 340 -3.10 15.09 -14.80
C ARG A 340 -3.10 15.38 -16.30
N HIS A 341 -2.01 15.06 -17.00
CA HIS A 341 -1.88 15.19 -18.46
C HIS A 341 -2.85 14.32 -19.28
N LEU A 342 -3.55 13.36 -18.67
CA LEU A 342 -4.59 12.53 -19.31
C LEU A 342 -6.00 13.09 -19.12
N PHE A 343 -6.21 13.97 -18.15
CA PHE A 343 -7.55 14.46 -17.84
C PHE A 343 -8.10 15.35 -18.96
N PRO A 344 -9.40 15.23 -19.31
CA PRO A 344 -10.05 16.13 -20.24
C PRO A 344 -9.93 17.59 -19.76
N ARG A 345 -9.73 18.51 -20.70
CA ARG A 345 -9.86 19.95 -20.46
C ARG A 345 -11.30 20.37 -20.74
N LYS A 346 -11.74 21.45 -20.08
CA LYS A 346 -12.91 22.19 -20.58
C LYS A 346 -12.50 22.91 -21.86
N TYR A 347 -13.46 23.14 -22.75
CA TYR A 347 -13.23 23.72 -24.08
C TYR A 347 -12.52 25.09 -24.04
N GLU A 348 -12.73 25.88 -22.98
CA GLU A 348 -12.12 27.19 -22.77
C GLU A 348 -10.59 27.14 -22.64
N ASP A 349 -10.04 26.09 -22.02
CA ASP A 349 -8.59 25.91 -21.83
C ASP A 349 -7.86 25.48 -23.12
N LEU A 350 -8.58 25.27 -24.23
CA LEU A 350 -7.99 24.90 -25.52
C LEU A 350 -7.64 26.12 -26.38
N LEU A 351 -8.31 27.26 -26.17
CA LEU A 351 -8.12 28.47 -26.97
C LEU A 351 -6.84 29.24 -26.61
N ASP A 352 -6.34 29.08 -25.38
CA ASP A 352 -5.14 29.77 -24.91
C ASP A 352 -3.83 29.16 -25.43
N ASP A 353 -3.82 27.88 -25.85
CA ASP A 353 -2.62 27.20 -26.35
C ASP A 353 -2.40 27.41 -27.87
N ASP A 354 -3.40 27.85 -28.63
CA ASP A 354 -3.28 28.15 -30.07
C ASP A 354 -2.62 29.52 -30.37
N VAL A 355 -2.20 30.25 -29.32
CA VAL A 355 -1.62 31.61 -29.43
C VAL A 355 -0.08 31.63 -29.27
N HIS A 356 0.59 30.48 -29.12
CA HIS A 356 2.04 30.42 -28.93
C HIS A 356 2.81 29.47 -29.86
#